data_AF-A0A3M1GX86-F1
#
_entry.id   AF-A0A3M1GX86-F1
#
_cell.length_a   1.000
_cell.length_b   1.000
_cell.length_c   1.000
_cell.angle_alpha   90.00
_cell.angle_beta   90.00
_cell.angle_gamma   90.00
#
_symmetry.space_group_name_H-M   'P 1'
#
loop_
_entity.id
_entity.type
_entity.pdbx_description
1 polymer ?
#
loop_
_entity_poly.entity_id
_entity_poly.type
_entity_poly.pdbx_seq_one_letter_code
_entity_poly.pdbx_strand_id
1 'polypeptide(L)'
;MLAGFGPGADRSDRSEKVGVYTRLSISGVLALAASLLSVLPLTGPARAATLSVSSGTTTIDTDTSYTDINVYGGTLTGAGNLTATNSFTWSGGTITGTNAGVQLVNQGSGTLSGSGYRYLGNRTLVNASGATLTWQNAGRLYYSDPNAAIVNQGTIDLANTSTSYVSRSGAGALTLDNAGTINRSGSNSYMYLGSGGLTLNNTGTINVQQGGLAIAGDVNDTGTTTVASGAGLTYNSGTIDLSGATVTGGGNVYFYSGANATLGAGYATTGTTYNYGTIALDGGSATTFYNYGGTATVGATSTFSATTTNVNGGTLVVQNGSANLGTVNVNGGVLQLDGGTHAQSVTLKGGTLQGASHTLTQAFDWQSGTLAGTAGAGQSTTLAAGG
;
A
#
# COMPACT_ATOMS: atom_id res chain seq x y z
N MET A 1 45.75 81.14 8.61
CA MET A 1 46.12 79.88 7.93
C MET A 1 45.04 78.87 8.27
N LEU A 2 44.22 78.58 7.25
CA LEU A 2 43.17 77.56 7.10
C LEU A 2 41.95 77.46 8.04
N ALA A 3 40.79 77.51 7.36
CA ALA A 3 39.38 77.39 7.73
C ALA A 3 38.99 75.98 8.25
N GLY A 4 37.78 75.69 8.76
CA GLY A 4 36.50 76.38 8.75
C GLY A 4 35.40 75.60 9.51
N PHE A 5 34.26 76.26 9.69
CA PHE A 5 33.03 75.82 10.37
C PHE A 5 32.21 74.78 9.58
N GLY A 6 31.40 73.98 10.29
CA GLY A 6 30.13 73.42 9.79
C GLY A 6 29.62 72.14 10.48
N PRO A 7 28.55 72.21 11.30
CA PRO A 7 27.74 71.05 11.71
C PRO A 7 26.45 70.94 10.87
N GLY A 8 25.95 69.72 10.62
CA GLY A 8 24.56 69.49 10.17
C GLY A 8 24.33 68.24 9.32
N ALA A 9 23.47 67.35 9.86
CA ALA A 9 22.42 66.51 9.23
C ALA A 9 22.79 65.66 7.98
N ASP A 10 22.28 64.48 7.66
CA ASP A 10 21.10 63.70 8.04
C ASP A 10 21.28 62.30 7.39
N ARG A 11 20.68 61.26 7.97
CA ARG A 11 20.25 59.99 7.34
C ARG A 11 21.16 59.31 6.29
N SER A 12 21.75 58.18 6.68
CA SER A 12 21.21 56.89 6.21
C SER A 12 21.75 55.74 7.07
N ASP A 13 20.88 55.28 7.96
CA ASP A 13 20.97 53.97 8.59
C ASP A 13 20.93 52.90 7.49
N ARG A 14 22.09 52.47 7.01
CA ARG A 14 22.21 51.14 6.39
C ARG A 14 22.57 50.16 7.50
N SER A 15 21.57 49.82 8.30
CA SER A 15 21.55 48.57 9.05
C SER A 15 21.61 47.43 8.02
N GLU A 16 22.82 46.97 7.71
CA GLU A 16 23.03 45.71 7.04
C GLU A 16 22.43 44.63 7.95
N LYS A 17 21.22 44.16 7.62
CA LYS A 17 20.59 43.03 8.30
C LYS A 17 21.42 41.79 7.98
N VAL A 18 22.46 41.56 8.77
CA VAL A 18 23.16 40.29 8.84
C VAL A 18 22.16 39.28 9.43
N GLY A 19 21.47 38.55 8.56
CA GLY A 19 20.62 37.45 8.96
C GLY A 19 21.48 36.38 9.62
N VAL A 20 21.36 36.25 10.95
CA VAL A 20 21.98 35.16 11.69
C VAL A 20 21.19 33.89 11.36
N TYR A 21 21.67 33.11 10.40
CA TYR A 21 21.22 31.73 10.22
C TYR A 21 21.82 30.90 11.36
N THR A 22 21.06 30.65 12.41
CA THR A 22 21.50 29.68 13.45
C THR A 22 21.49 28.29 12.85
N ARG A 23 22.63 27.84 12.32
CA ARG A 23 22.89 26.43 12.06
C ARG A 23 23.19 25.75 13.40
N LEU A 24 22.21 25.05 13.96
CA LEU A 24 22.41 24.17 15.11
C LEU A 24 22.89 22.81 14.60
N SER A 25 24.20 22.58 14.63
CA SER A 25 24.80 21.26 14.38
C SER A 25 25.15 20.63 15.72
N ILE A 26 24.54 19.48 16.03
CA ILE A 26 24.74 18.79 17.31
C ILE A 26 25.27 17.39 17.04
N SER A 27 26.44 17.08 17.61
CA SER A 27 26.97 15.73 17.76
C SER A 27 26.87 15.35 19.24
N GLY A 28 25.73 14.81 19.68
CA GLY A 28 25.49 14.45 21.08
C GLY A 28 24.00 14.33 21.45
N VAL A 29 23.71 14.05 22.73
CA VAL A 29 22.35 14.07 23.29
C VAL A 29 22.00 15.52 23.63
N LEU A 30 21.03 16.12 22.93
CA LEU A 30 20.41 17.37 23.36
C LEU A 30 19.08 17.05 24.04
N ALA A 31 19.12 16.96 25.37
CA ALA A 31 17.91 17.11 26.16
C ALA A 31 17.57 18.61 26.18
N LEU A 32 16.60 19.05 25.37
CA LEU A 32 15.97 20.36 25.53
C LEU A 32 15.13 20.34 26.80
N ALA A 33 15.77 20.36 27.96
CA ALA A 33 15.11 20.76 29.19
C ALA A 33 14.81 22.26 29.06
N ALA A 34 13.55 22.65 29.22
CA ALA A 34 13.02 23.98 28.99
C ALA A 34 13.54 25.08 29.95
N SER A 35 14.80 25.05 30.40
CA SER A 35 15.27 25.99 31.41
C SER A 35 16.68 26.57 31.25
N LEU A 36 17.33 26.52 30.06
CA LEU A 36 18.54 27.35 29.83
C LEU A 36 18.91 27.64 28.37
N LEU A 37 17.91 27.75 27.48
CA LEU A 37 18.08 28.54 26.26
C LEU A 37 17.16 29.76 26.36
N SER A 38 17.63 30.83 27.00
CA SER A 38 17.00 32.15 26.89
C SER A 38 17.26 32.69 25.48
N VAL A 39 16.57 32.11 24.48
CA VAL A 39 16.21 32.91 23.31
C VAL A 39 15.26 33.95 23.89
N LEU A 40 15.58 35.25 23.71
CA LEU A 40 14.64 36.34 24.00
C LEU A 40 13.24 35.91 23.54
N PRO A 41 12.15 36.24 24.25
CA PRO A 41 10.82 35.90 23.79
C PRO A 41 10.65 36.50 22.39
N LEU A 42 10.67 35.65 21.35
CA LEU A 42 10.12 36.04 20.07
C LEU A 42 8.63 36.19 20.34
N THR A 43 8.20 37.42 20.59
CA THR A 43 6.79 37.78 20.62
C THR A 43 6.27 37.69 19.18
N GLY A 44 5.92 36.48 18.77
CA GLY A 44 5.43 36.08 17.45
C GLY A 44 5.63 34.56 17.26
N PRO A 45 4.86 33.85 16.41
CA PRO A 45 5.07 32.42 16.20
C PRO A 45 6.48 32.19 15.66
N ALA A 46 7.37 31.71 16.53
CA ALA A 46 8.78 31.47 16.20
C ALA A 46 8.87 30.29 15.23
N ARG A 47 8.95 30.60 13.93
CA ARG A 47 9.22 29.60 12.89
C ARG A 47 10.71 29.29 12.91
N ALA A 48 11.10 28.19 13.54
CA ALA A 48 12.48 27.73 13.47
C ALA A 48 12.78 27.26 12.03
N ALA A 49 13.93 27.70 11.48
CA ALA A 49 14.23 27.47 10.07
C ALA A 49 14.44 25.97 9.77
N THR A 50 15.27 25.28 10.55
CA THR A 50 15.58 23.87 10.26
C THR A 50 15.84 23.08 11.54
N LEU A 51 15.28 21.88 11.63
CA LEU A 51 15.68 20.84 12.59
C LEU A 51 16.55 19.81 11.87
N SER A 52 17.69 19.45 12.45
CA SER A 52 18.56 18.39 11.94
C SER A 52 18.92 17.40 13.05
N VAL A 53 18.65 16.12 12.82
CA VAL A 53 19.00 15.00 13.70
C VAL A 53 19.93 14.06 12.95
N SER A 54 21.21 14.06 13.30
CA SER A 54 22.24 13.22 12.67
C SER A 54 22.69 12.06 13.54
N SER A 55 22.62 12.22 14.86
CA SER A 55 23.02 11.23 15.86
C SER A 55 22.37 11.56 17.21
N GLY A 56 22.61 10.75 18.23
CA GLY A 56 22.08 11.00 19.58
C GLY A 56 20.56 10.88 19.66
N THR A 57 19.97 11.50 20.69
CA THR A 57 18.52 11.57 20.89
C THR A 57 18.09 13.03 20.96
N THR A 58 17.07 13.38 20.17
CA THR A 58 16.38 14.67 20.18
C THR A 58 14.94 14.44 20.61
N THR A 59 14.50 15.16 21.65
CA THR A 59 13.16 15.02 22.22
C THR A 59 12.35 16.28 21.98
N ILE A 60 11.14 16.13 21.44
CA ILE A 60 10.15 17.18 21.20
C ILE A 60 8.92 16.87 22.06
N ASP A 61 8.83 17.49 23.23
CA ASP A 61 7.73 17.26 24.19
C ASP A 61 6.59 18.27 24.07
N THR A 62 6.79 19.34 23.28
CA THR A 62 5.78 20.35 23.01
C THR A 62 5.54 20.49 21.52
N ASP A 63 4.30 20.76 21.14
CA ASP A 63 3.93 20.97 19.75
C ASP A 63 4.78 22.06 19.10
N THR A 64 5.52 21.70 18.04
CA THR A 64 6.52 22.57 17.43
C THR A 64 6.47 22.46 15.90
N SER A 65 6.73 23.57 15.22
CA SER A 65 6.84 23.62 13.75
C SER A 65 8.22 24.12 13.31
N TYR A 66 8.78 23.48 12.29
CA TYR A 66 10.01 23.88 11.61
C TYR A 66 9.72 24.07 10.13
N THR A 67 10.50 24.93 9.46
CA THR A 67 10.39 25.05 7.99
C THR A 67 10.86 23.74 7.35
N ASP A 68 12.05 23.28 7.73
CA ASP A 68 12.63 22.04 7.24
C ASP A 68 12.97 21.08 8.39
N ILE A 69 12.72 19.79 8.23
CA ILE A 69 13.08 18.75 9.19
C ILE A 69 13.91 17.68 8.48
N ASN A 70 15.11 17.43 9.00
CA ASN A 70 16.03 16.44 8.45
C ASN A 70 16.44 15.44 9.51
N VAL A 71 16.10 14.17 9.31
CA VAL A 71 16.50 13.05 10.15
C VAL A 71 17.44 12.16 9.36
N TYR A 72 18.73 12.32 9.58
CA TYR A 72 19.78 11.54 8.92
C TYR A 72 20.17 10.29 9.72
N GLY A 73 19.96 10.32 11.03
CA GLY A 73 20.30 9.27 11.98
C GLY A 73 19.81 9.60 13.38
N GLY A 74 20.30 8.90 14.40
CA GLY A 74 19.90 9.12 15.79
C GLY A 74 18.44 8.74 16.08
N THR A 75 17.88 9.30 17.15
CA THR A 75 16.48 9.11 17.56
C THR A 75 15.79 10.47 17.71
N LEU A 76 14.69 10.66 16.98
CA LEU A 76 13.73 11.74 17.18
C LEU A 76 12.53 11.17 17.96
N THR A 77 12.28 11.71 19.15
CA THR A 77 11.23 11.23 20.07
C THR A 77 10.48 12.38 20.74
N GLY A 78 9.59 12.06 21.68
CA GLY A 78 8.88 13.01 22.54
C GLY A 78 7.35 12.96 22.35
N ALA A 79 6.66 13.64 23.25
CA ALA A 79 5.19 13.67 23.32
C ALA A 79 4.53 14.73 22.41
N GLY A 80 5.29 15.72 21.94
CA GLY A 80 4.77 16.84 21.15
C GLY A 80 4.63 16.50 19.67
N ASN A 81 3.60 17.06 19.05
CA ASN A 81 3.42 17.04 17.60
C ASN A 81 4.51 17.86 16.92
N LEU A 82 4.98 17.39 15.79
CA LEU A 82 6.06 18.02 15.04
C LEU A 82 5.61 18.26 13.60
N THR A 83 5.75 19.48 13.10
CA THR A 83 5.34 19.84 11.74
C THR A 83 6.53 20.35 10.93
N ALA A 84 6.72 19.79 9.74
CA ALA A 84 7.58 20.33 8.68
C ALA A 84 6.71 21.12 7.68
N THR A 85 6.87 22.44 7.63
CA THR A 85 6.01 23.28 6.79
C THR A 85 6.46 23.37 5.33
N ASN A 86 7.73 23.05 5.03
CA ASN A 86 8.29 23.12 3.68
C ASN A 86 8.91 21.79 3.24
N SER A 87 9.83 21.22 4.03
CA SER A 87 10.46 19.94 3.65
C SER A 87 10.70 18.99 4.81
N PHE A 88 10.58 17.69 4.53
CA PHE A 88 10.87 16.62 5.47
C PHE A 88 11.78 15.57 4.81
N THR A 89 13.01 15.42 5.29
CA THR A 89 13.93 14.37 4.80
C THR A 89 14.18 13.34 5.89
N TRP A 90 14.04 12.06 5.55
CA TRP A 90 14.39 10.96 6.43
C TRP A 90 15.25 9.91 5.73
N SER A 91 16.54 9.87 6.11
CA SER A 91 17.52 8.96 5.51
C SER A 91 18.10 7.90 6.44
N GLY A 92 17.72 7.93 7.72
CA GLY A 92 18.15 6.93 8.69
C GLY A 92 17.69 7.25 10.11
N GLY A 93 17.91 6.31 11.02
CA GLY A 93 17.61 6.47 12.45
C GLY A 93 16.15 6.17 12.81
N THR A 94 15.77 6.56 14.02
CA THR A 94 14.48 6.24 14.61
C THR A 94 13.64 7.50 14.76
N ILE A 95 12.40 7.45 14.30
CA ILE A 95 11.35 8.41 14.63
C ILE A 95 10.34 7.64 15.48
N THR A 96 10.27 7.96 16.76
CA THR A 96 9.32 7.32 17.67
C THR A 96 8.52 8.33 18.49
N GLY A 97 7.40 7.92 19.05
CA GLY A 97 6.60 8.73 19.96
C GLY A 97 6.55 8.10 21.34
N THR A 98 6.28 8.89 22.36
CA THR A 98 6.11 8.37 23.73
C THR A 98 4.77 7.67 23.93
N ASN A 99 3.75 8.06 23.17
CA ASN A 99 2.39 7.53 23.22
C ASN A 99 1.79 7.41 21.81
N ALA A 100 0.75 6.58 21.64
CA ALA A 100 -0.01 6.51 20.40
C ALA A 100 -0.62 7.87 20.02
N GLY A 101 -0.67 8.17 18.72
CA GLY A 101 -1.34 9.36 18.17
C GLY A 101 -0.52 10.65 18.12
N VAL A 102 0.71 10.66 18.65
CA VAL A 102 1.65 11.78 18.44
C VAL A 102 2.01 11.85 16.95
N GLN A 103 2.04 13.05 16.37
CA GLN A 103 2.17 13.22 14.93
C GLN A 103 3.50 13.85 14.51
N LEU A 104 4.02 13.40 13.37
CA LEU A 104 4.99 14.12 12.55
C LEU A 104 4.32 14.45 11.22
N VAL A 105 4.05 15.72 10.96
CA VAL A 105 3.28 16.19 9.80
C VAL A 105 4.22 16.78 8.75
N ASN A 106 4.26 16.19 7.56
CA ASN A 106 4.82 16.79 6.36
C ASN A 106 3.72 17.60 5.64
N GLN A 107 3.88 18.93 5.55
CA GLN A 107 2.98 19.80 4.79
C GLN A 107 3.51 20.19 3.41
N GLY A 108 4.77 19.85 3.09
CA GLY A 108 5.41 20.21 1.83
C GLY A 108 6.02 19.00 1.12
N SER A 109 7.30 19.13 0.75
CA SER A 109 8.02 18.07 0.06
C SER A 109 8.76 17.17 1.05
N GLY A 110 8.27 15.94 1.20
CA GLY A 110 8.87 14.87 1.96
C GLY A 110 9.73 13.97 1.09
N THR A 111 10.86 13.48 1.60
CA THR A 111 11.70 12.50 0.93
C THR A 111 12.23 11.45 1.91
N LEU A 112 11.97 10.20 1.55
CA LEU A 112 12.58 9.02 2.15
C LEU A 112 13.74 8.59 1.24
N SER A 113 14.98 8.94 1.61
CA SER A 113 16.19 8.73 0.80
C SER A 113 17.28 7.94 1.52
N GLY A 114 18.42 7.67 0.85
CA GLY A 114 19.62 7.10 1.45
C GLY A 114 19.53 5.62 1.80
N SER A 115 20.66 4.95 2.02
CA SER A 115 20.72 3.51 2.30
C SER A 115 20.48 3.12 3.76
N GLY A 116 20.36 4.10 4.66
CA GLY A 116 20.18 3.88 6.10
C GLY A 116 18.85 3.22 6.44
N TYR A 117 18.84 2.38 7.48
CA TYR A 117 17.60 1.87 8.05
C TYR A 117 16.87 2.96 8.81
N ARG A 118 15.54 2.94 8.67
CA ARG A 118 14.62 3.87 9.32
C ARG A 118 13.66 3.09 10.20
N TYR A 119 13.38 3.60 11.38
CA TYR A 119 12.47 2.95 12.32
C TYR A 119 11.35 3.93 12.69
N LEU A 120 10.11 3.58 12.37
CA LEU A 120 8.92 4.29 12.83
C LEU A 120 8.33 3.52 14.01
N GLY A 121 8.04 4.22 15.11
CA GLY A 121 7.45 3.60 16.30
C GLY A 121 6.51 4.55 17.01
N ASN A 122 5.38 4.10 17.55
CA ASN A 122 4.49 4.88 18.42
C ASN A 122 4.22 6.34 18.00
N ARG A 123 4.27 6.64 16.71
CA ARG A 123 4.13 7.98 16.14
C ARG A 123 3.53 7.85 14.76
N THR A 124 2.68 8.80 14.42
CA THR A 124 1.98 8.86 13.15
C THR A 124 2.73 9.80 12.21
N LEU A 125 3.23 9.28 11.10
CA LEU A 125 3.75 10.10 10.00
C LEU A 125 2.57 10.53 9.12
N VAL A 126 2.25 11.82 9.11
CA VAL A 126 1.17 12.38 8.30
C VAL A 126 1.75 13.06 7.08
N ASN A 127 1.35 12.63 5.88
CA ASN A 127 1.55 13.37 4.65
C ASN A 127 0.28 14.16 4.35
N ALA A 128 0.30 15.47 4.62
CA ALA A 128 -0.89 16.32 4.59
C ALA A 128 -1.45 16.50 3.17
N SER A 129 -2.67 17.00 3.07
CA SER A 129 -3.27 17.34 1.78
C SER A 129 -2.38 18.35 1.01
N GLY A 130 -2.17 18.10 -0.28
CA GLY A 130 -1.27 18.89 -1.13
C GLY A 130 0.23 18.60 -0.93
N ALA A 131 0.62 17.83 0.08
CA ALA A 131 2.01 17.43 0.31
C ALA A 131 2.39 16.19 -0.51
N THR A 132 3.68 16.05 -0.80
CA THR A 132 4.23 14.87 -1.49
C THR A 132 5.28 14.21 -0.61
N LEU A 133 5.23 12.89 -0.46
CA LEU A 133 6.25 12.09 0.21
C LEU A 133 6.84 11.10 -0.80
N THR A 134 8.04 11.37 -1.29
CA THR A 134 8.71 10.52 -2.29
C THR A 134 9.67 9.55 -1.61
N TRP A 135 9.52 8.26 -1.87
CA TRP A 135 10.49 7.24 -1.47
C TRP A 135 11.45 6.94 -2.62
N GLN A 136 12.71 7.35 -2.47
CA GLN A 136 13.74 7.23 -3.51
C GLN A 136 14.83 6.25 -3.07
N ASN A 137 14.95 5.11 -3.77
CA ASN A 137 16.05 4.12 -3.62
C ASN A 137 16.63 4.01 -2.21
N ALA A 138 15.74 3.85 -1.24
CA ALA A 138 16.12 4.05 0.15
C ALA A 138 16.13 2.74 0.93
N GLY A 139 16.90 2.73 2.01
CA GLY A 139 16.96 1.64 2.97
C GLY A 139 15.58 1.27 3.51
N ARG A 140 15.54 0.10 4.14
CA ARG A 140 14.31 -0.47 4.71
C ARG A 140 13.67 0.47 5.74
N LEU A 141 12.36 0.64 5.65
CA LEU A 141 11.57 1.21 6.75
C LEU A 141 11.12 0.05 7.64
N TYR A 142 11.41 0.17 8.91
CA TYR A 142 10.89 -0.73 9.93
C TYR A 142 9.79 -0.04 10.72
N TYR A 143 8.75 -0.77 11.07
CA TYR A 143 7.83 -0.40 12.14
C TYR A 143 8.16 -1.25 13.36
N SER A 144 8.62 -0.62 14.45
CA SER A 144 9.20 -1.30 15.62
C SER A 144 8.26 -1.45 16.81
N ASP A 145 7.28 -0.55 16.90
CA ASP A 145 6.37 -0.44 18.04
C ASP A 145 4.91 -0.65 17.60
N PRO A 146 3.99 -1.03 18.50
CA PRO A 146 2.63 -1.44 18.12
C PRO A 146 1.75 -0.29 17.59
N ASN A 147 2.12 0.98 17.81
CA ASN A 147 1.30 2.13 17.42
C ASN A 147 1.96 3.00 16.33
N ALA A 148 2.80 2.43 15.47
CA ALA A 148 3.29 3.16 14.30
C ALA A 148 2.15 3.33 13.28
N ALA A 149 2.02 4.53 12.71
CA ALA A 149 1.00 4.80 11.70
C ALA A 149 1.52 5.73 10.59
N ILE A 150 0.98 5.56 9.39
CA ILE A 150 1.18 6.47 8.26
C ILE A 150 -0.19 6.92 7.79
N VAL A 151 -0.44 8.23 7.78
CA VAL A 151 -1.68 8.81 7.26
C VAL A 151 -1.35 9.61 6.02
N ASN A 152 -1.87 9.19 4.87
CA ASN A 152 -1.70 9.89 3.61
C ASN A 152 -2.97 10.61 3.18
N GLN A 153 -2.91 11.94 3.16
CA GLN A 153 -3.94 12.84 2.62
C GLN A 153 -3.44 13.57 1.36
N GLY A 154 -2.14 13.49 1.07
CA GLY A 154 -1.50 14.02 -0.13
C GLY A 154 -1.09 12.92 -1.11
N THR A 155 0.12 13.00 -1.64
CA THR A 155 0.70 11.97 -2.53
C THR A 155 1.87 11.26 -1.86
N ILE A 156 1.82 9.94 -1.74
CA ILE A 156 3.01 9.12 -1.52
C ILE A 156 3.46 8.60 -2.88
N ASP A 157 4.71 8.85 -3.25
CA ASP A 157 5.30 8.34 -4.48
C ASP A 157 6.42 7.33 -4.18
N LEU A 158 6.12 6.05 -4.41
CA LEU A 158 7.02 4.92 -4.28
C LEU A 158 7.90 4.84 -5.55
N ALA A 159 8.83 5.78 -5.64
CA ALA A 159 9.73 6.01 -6.78
C ALA A 159 11.02 5.17 -6.72
N ASN A 160 11.09 4.15 -5.86
CA ASN A 160 12.26 3.29 -5.74
C ASN A 160 12.49 2.49 -7.05
N THR A 161 13.74 2.50 -7.51
CA THR A 161 14.27 1.74 -8.66
C THR A 161 15.17 0.58 -8.20
N SER A 162 15.07 0.20 -6.93
CA SER A 162 15.69 -0.96 -6.31
C SER A 162 14.69 -1.54 -5.33
N THR A 163 14.69 -2.86 -5.17
CA THR A 163 13.75 -3.54 -4.27
C THR A 163 13.82 -2.94 -2.87
N SER A 164 12.67 -2.47 -2.38
CA SER A 164 12.55 -1.78 -1.10
C SER A 164 11.50 -2.46 -0.22
N TYR A 165 11.65 -2.31 1.09
CA TYR A 165 10.82 -3.01 2.08
C TYR A 165 10.33 -2.04 3.16
N VAL A 166 9.06 -2.16 3.50
CA VAL A 166 8.46 -1.75 4.77
C VAL A 166 8.25 -3.03 5.58
N SER A 167 8.77 -3.13 6.79
CA SER A 167 8.73 -4.40 7.50
C SER A 167 8.65 -4.29 9.01
N ARG A 168 8.14 -5.35 9.61
CA ARG A 168 8.03 -5.47 11.05
C ARG A 168 9.41 -5.58 11.69
N SER A 169 9.60 -4.88 12.80
CA SER A 169 10.68 -5.13 13.75
C SER A 169 10.05 -5.40 15.13
N GLY A 170 10.53 -6.43 15.83
CA GLY A 170 10.03 -6.81 17.15
C GLY A 170 8.50 -6.96 17.21
N ALA A 171 7.88 -6.31 18.19
CA ALA A 171 6.42 -6.33 18.39
C ALA A 171 5.66 -5.42 17.42
N GLY A 172 6.33 -4.73 16.50
CA GLY A 172 5.75 -3.63 15.72
C GLY A 172 4.48 -3.97 14.95
N ALA A 173 3.60 -2.98 14.83
CA ALA A 173 2.46 -3.01 13.92
C ALA A 173 2.42 -1.67 13.17
N LEU A 174 1.83 -1.67 11.97
CA LEU A 174 1.71 -0.48 11.15
C LEU A 174 0.29 -0.36 10.60
N THR A 175 -0.37 0.75 10.91
CA THR A 175 -1.58 1.17 10.16
C THR A 175 -1.18 2.15 9.07
N LEU A 176 -1.58 1.88 7.83
CA LEU A 176 -1.43 2.80 6.71
C LEU A 176 -2.82 3.23 6.25
N ASP A 177 -3.19 4.48 6.51
CA ASP A 177 -4.46 5.05 6.08
C ASP A 177 -4.24 5.95 4.86
N ASN A 178 -4.75 5.53 3.71
CA ASN A 178 -4.66 6.28 2.46
C ASN A 178 -6.02 6.88 2.08
N ALA A 179 -6.16 8.18 2.27
CA ALA A 179 -7.25 8.99 1.72
C ALA A 179 -6.79 9.83 0.51
N GLY A 180 -5.48 9.98 0.33
CA GLY A 180 -4.85 10.65 -0.80
C GLY A 180 -4.51 9.68 -1.93
N THR A 181 -3.32 9.83 -2.51
CA THR A 181 -2.81 8.98 -3.61
C THR A 181 -1.52 8.28 -3.22
N ILE A 182 -1.43 6.98 -3.48
CA ILE A 182 -0.17 6.23 -3.50
C ILE A 182 0.16 5.89 -4.94
N ASN A 183 1.30 6.37 -5.44
CA ASN A 183 1.82 5.98 -6.74
C ASN A 183 2.99 5.01 -6.56
N ARG A 184 3.00 3.93 -7.32
CA ARG A 184 4.18 3.08 -7.55
C ARG A 184 4.72 3.39 -8.94
N SER A 185 5.66 4.35 -9.00
CA SER A 185 6.17 4.96 -10.23
C SER A 185 7.54 4.44 -10.69
N GLY A 186 8.38 3.99 -9.76
CA GLY A 186 9.74 3.50 -10.09
C GLY A 186 9.70 2.23 -10.94
N SER A 187 10.35 2.23 -12.10
CA SER A 187 10.44 1.04 -12.96
C SER A 187 11.31 -0.05 -12.32
N ASN A 188 11.24 -1.31 -12.81
CA ASN A 188 12.21 -2.41 -12.61
C ASN A 188 12.35 -3.10 -11.23
N SER A 189 11.55 -2.73 -10.22
CA SER A 189 11.71 -3.26 -8.86
C SER A 189 10.37 -3.53 -8.16
N TYR A 190 10.42 -4.21 -7.01
CA TYR A 190 9.29 -4.36 -6.11
C TYR A 190 9.36 -3.36 -4.95
N MET A 191 8.23 -2.77 -4.57
CA MET A 191 8.04 -2.24 -3.23
C MET A 191 7.26 -3.28 -2.43
N TYR A 192 7.85 -3.79 -1.35
CA TYR A 192 7.19 -4.70 -0.42
C TYR A 192 6.66 -3.90 0.77
N LEU A 193 5.35 -3.79 0.87
CA LEU A 193 4.64 -3.17 1.98
C LEU A 193 4.22 -4.25 2.98
N GLY A 194 4.89 -4.25 4.14
CA GLY A 194 4.57 -5.13 5.24
C GLY A 194 5.27 -6.48 5.17
N SER A 195 5.32 -7.12 6.33
CA SER A 195 5.77 -8.50 6.52
C SER A 195 5.05 -9.12 7.72
N GLY A 196 3.76 -8.82 7.88
CA GLY A 196 2.92 -9.14 9.04
C GLY A 196 2.69 -7.95 9.98
N GLY A 197 1.47 -7.83 10.53
CA GLY A 197 1.08 -6.70 11.41
C GLY A 197 0.89 -5.36 10.68
N LEU A 198 0.81 -5.38 9.35
CA LEU A 198 0.38 -4.25 8.53
C LEU A 198 -1.14 -4.31 8.37
N THR A 199 -1.81 -3.18 8.55
CA THR A 199 -3.18 -2.94 8.11
C THR A 199 -3.17 -1.74 7.16
N LEU A 200 -3.61 -1.96 5.92
CA LEU A 200 -3.76 -0.93 4.90
C LEU A 200 -5.25 -0.60 4.73
N ASN A 201 -5.62 0.63 5.07
CA ASN A 201 -6.97 1.16 4.79
C ASN A 201 -6.88 2.11 3.60
N ASN A 202 -7.54 1.77 2.49
CA ASN A 202 -7.58 2.61 1.30
C ASN A 202 -9.00 3.14 1.06
N THR A 203 -9.14 4.45 1.11
CA THR A 203 -10.34 5.19 0.68
C THR A 203 -10.04 6.13 -0.48
N GLY A 204 -8.76 6.41 -0.74
CA GLY A 204 -8.27 7.19 -1.86
C GLY A 204 -7.83 6.33 -3.05
N THR A 205 -6.67 6.65 -3.61
CA THR A 205 -6.17 6.04 -4.85
C THR A 205 -4.86 5.30 -4.65
N ILE A 206 -4.73 4.11 -5.23
CA ILE A 206 -3.47 3.38 -5.41
C ILE A 206 -3.23 3.19 -6.91
N ASN A 207 -2.14 3.76 -7.44
CA ASN A 207 -1.75 3.60 -8.84
C ASN A 207 -0.46 2.78 -8.93
N VAL A 208 -0.54 1.57 -9.46
CA VAL A 208 0.62 0.75 -9.80
C VAL A 208 0.99 1.01 -11.26
N GLN A 209 1.84 2.01 -11.47
CA GLN A 209 2.15 2.52 -12.81
C GLN A 209 3.23 1.67 -13.49
N GLN A 210 4.23 1.21 -12.74
CA GLN A 210 5.34 0.39 -13.23
C GLN A 210 5.90 -0.51 -12.12
N GLY A 211 6.62 -1.58 -12.51
CA GLY A 211 7.22 -2.52 -11.57
C GLY A 211 6.18 -3.28 -10.74
N GLY A 212 6.56 -3.69 -9.53
CA GLY A 212 5.70 -4.42 -8.60
C GLY A 212 5.38 -3.65 -7.33
N LEU A 213 4.13 -3.72 -6.88
CA LEU A 213 3.70 -3.40 -5.52
C LEU A 213 3.26 -4.71 -4.84
N ALA A 214 3.95 -5.13 -3.79
CA ALA A 214 3.61 -6.33 -3.04
C ALA A 214 3.19 -5.95 -1.62
N ILE A 215 2.07 -6.46 -1.14
CA ILE A 215 1.47 -6.14 0.15
C ILE A 215 1.38 -7.42 0.97
N ALA A 216 1.86 -7.40 2.20
CA ALA A 216 1.76 -8.49 3.16
C ALA A 216 1.18 -7.96 4.49
N GLY A 217 -0.15 -8.07 4.61
CA GLY A 217 -0.94 -7.51 5.70
C GLY A 217 -2.42 -7.48 5.37
N ASP A 218 -3.24 -7.07 6.32
CA ASP A 218 -4.67 -6.89 6.07
C ASP A 218 -4.88 -5.65 5.20
N VAL A 219 -5.82 -5.74 4.26
CA VAL A 219 -6.16 -4.67 3.32
C VAL A 219 -7.67 -4.47 3.36
N ASN A 220 -8.09 -3.24 3.60
CA ASN A 220 -9.47 -2.78 3.49
C ASN A 220 -9.51 -1.69 2.42
N ASP A 221 -9.94 -2.05 1.21
CA ASP A 221 -9.99 -1.14 0.06
C ASP A 221 -11.44 -0.83 -0.32
N THR A 222 -11.78 0.46 -0.20
CA THR A 222 -13.05 1.06 -0.64
C THR A 222 -12.81 2.18 -1.66
N GLY A 223 -11.56 2.37 -2.06
CA GLY A 223 -11.12 3.41 -2.98
C GLY A 223 -10.92 2.87 -4.39
N THR A 224 -9.99 3.50 -5.12
CA THR A 224 -9.62 3.12 -6.48
C THR A 224 -8.21 2.58 -6.53
N THR A 225 -8.04 1.41 -7.13
CA THR A 225 -6.75 0.79 -7.41
C THR A 225 -6.60 0.56 -8.92
N THR A 226 -5.56 1.12 -9.55
CA THR A 226 -5.28 0.92 -10.99
C THR A 226 -3.93 0.26 -11.19
N VAL A 227 -3.87 -0.82 -11.96
CA VAL A 227 -2.63 -1.53 -12.29
C VAL A 227 -2.36 -1.39 -13.79
N ALA A 228 -1.35 -0.61 -14.15
CA ALA A 228 -0.99 -0.36 -15.54
C ALA A 228 -0.45 -1.62 -16.23
N SER A 229 -0.57 -1.69 -17.56
CA SER A 229 -0.01 -2.79 -18.35
C SER A 229 1.49 -2.93 -18.13
N GLY A 230 1.97 -4.15 -17.92
CA GLY A 230 3.36 -4.45 -17.58
C GLY A 230 3.73 -4.26 -16.09
N ALA A 231 2.81 -3.74 -15.27
CA ALA A 231 2.97 -3.66 -13.82
C ALA A 231 2.30 -4.84 -13.10
N GLY A 232 2.63 -5.02 -11.82
CA GLY A 232 2.09 -6.09 -10.98
C GLY A 232 1.66 -5.61 -9.59
N LEU A 233 0.48 -6.03 -9.16
CA LEU A 233 -0.01 -5.89 -7.79
C LEU A 233 -0.09 -7.26 -7.13
N THR A 234 0.55 -7.42 -5.99
CA THR A 234 0.65 -8.70 -5.29
C THR A 234 0.14 -8.58 -3.87
N TYR A 235 -0.80 -9.43 -3.49
CA TYR A 235 -1.21 -9.68 -2.11
C TYR A 235 -0.55 -10.97 -1.64
N ASN A 236 0.51 -10.85 -0.82
CA ASN A 236 1.28 -11.99 -0.33
C ASN A 236 0.57 -12.74 0.81
N SER A 237 -0.11 -12.00 1.68
CA SER A 237 -0.79 -12.53 2.86
C SER A 237 -1.81 -11.55 3.43
N GLY A 238 -2.72 -12.05 4.25
CA GLY A 238 -3.65 -11.25 5.05
C GLY A 238 -5.10 -11.39 4.60
N THR A 239 -6.00 -10.69 5.28
CA THR A 239 -7.39 -10.54 4.86
C THR A 239 -7.47 -9.36 3.89
N ILE A 240 -7.93 -9.62 2.66
CA ILE A 240 -7.93 -8.65 1.57
C ILE A 240 -9.37 -8.35 1.17
N ASP A 241 -9.95 -7.29 1.73
CA ASP A 241 -11.30 -6.85 1.40
C ASP A 241 -11.26 -5.85 0.24
N LEU A 242 -11.67 -6.31 -0.94
CA LEU A 242 -11.88 -5.51 -2.15
C LEU A 242 -13.37 -5.48 -2.53
N SER A 243 -14.27 -5.79 -1.59
CA SER A 243 -15.72 -5.86 -1.86
C SER A 243 -16.30 -4.48 -2.24
N GLY A 244 -15.74 -3.41 -1.67
CA GLY A 244 -16.09 -2.02 -1.98
C GLY A 244 -15.13 -1.30 -2.93
N ALA A 245 -14.06 -1.96 -3.40
CA ALA A 245 -13.01 -1.33 -4.21
C ALA A 245 -13.38 -1.23 -5.69
N THR A 246 -12.84 -0.21 -6.37
CA THR A 246 -12.72 -0.19 -7.83
C THR A 246 -11.31 -0.60 -8.23
N VAL A 247 -11.13 -1.81 -8.78
CA VAL A 247 -9.82 -2.34 -9.18
C VAL A 247 -9.76 -2.52 -10.69
N THR A 248 -8.91 -1.78 -11.39
CA THR A 248 -8.90 -1.77 -12.86
C THR A 248 -7.48 -1.83 -13.46
N GLY A 249 -7.41 -1.98 -14.78
CA GLY A 249 -6.18 -1.87 -15.56
C GLY A 249 -5.69 -3.21 -16.15
N GLY A 250 -4.67 -3.09 -17.00
CA GLY A 250 -4.12 -4.19 -17.80
C GLY A 250 -2.97 -4.96 -17.15
N GLY A 251 -2.50 -4.52 -15.98
CA GLY A 251 -1.46 -5.22 -15.23
C GLY A 251 -1.95 -6.49 -14.55
N ASN A 252 -1.02 -7.28 -14.05
CA ASN A 252 -1.35 -8.53 -13.39
C ASN A 252 -1.63 -8.32 -11.89
N VAL A 253 -2.61 -9.06 -11.37
CA VAL A 253 -2.93 -9.10 -9.94
C VAL A 253 -2.69 -10.51 -9.41
N TYR A 254 -1.98 -10.63 -8.30
CA TYR A 254 -1.60 -11.91 -7.69
C TYR A 254 -2.12 -11.99 -6.26
N PHE A 255 -2.84 -13.05 -5.93
CA PHE A 255 -3.21 -13.42 -4.56
C PHE A 255 -2.44 -14.67 -4.19
N TYR A 256 -1.44 -14.57 -3.33
CA TYR A 256 -0.62 -15.73 -2.92
C TYR A 256 -1.31 -16.55 -1.83
N SER A 257 -0.74 -17.71 -1.50
CA SER A 257 -1.33 -18.70 -0.58
C SER A 257 -1.69 -18.20 0.81
N GLY A 258 -1.05 -17.13 1.29
CA GLY A 258 -1.40 -16.50 2.56
C GLY A 258 -2.56 -15.50 2.49
N ALA A 259 -3.07 -15.18 1.30
CA ALA A 259 -4.10 -14.18 1.09
C ALA A 259 -5.51 -14.79 1.10
N ASN A 260 -6.41 -14.18 1.87
CA ASN A 260 -7.84 -14.49 1.89
C ASN A 260 -8.59 -13.25 1.40
N ALA A 261 -9.04 -13.28 0.16
CA ALA A 261 -9.59 -12.11 -0.52
C ALA A 261 -11.09 -12.20 -0.78
N THR A 262 -11.75 -11.05 -0.80
CA THR A 262 -13.12 -10.88 -1.29
C THR A 262 -13.11 -9.84 -2.40
N LEU A 263 -13.58 -10.21 -3.59
CA LEU A 263 -13.63 -9.34 -4.77
C LEU A 263 -15.07 -8.91 -5.04
N GLY A 264 -15.32 -7.60 -5.04
CA GLY A 264 -16.63 -7.03 -5.33
C GLY A 264 -16.85 -6.69 -6.80
N ALA A 265 -18.02 -6.12 -7.09
CA ALA A 265 -18.44 -5.74 -8.44
C ALA A 265 -17.50 -4.72 -9.12
N GLY A 266 -16.78 -3.91 -8.34
CA GLY A 266 -15.81 -2.93 -8.86
C GLY A 266 -14.46 -3.52 -9.27
N TYR A 267 -14.22 -4.82 -9.04
CA TYR A 267 -13.05 -5.50 -9.58
C TYR A 267 -13.24 -5.76 -11.08
N ALA A 268 -12.58 -4.99 -11.94
CA ALA A 268 -12.73 -5.04 -13.40
C ALA A 268 -11.36 -4.91 -14.10
N THR A 269 -10.58 -5.99 -14.05
CA THR A 269 -9.23 -6.02 -14.61
C THR A 269 -9.23 -6.46 -16.08
N THR A 270 -8.45 -5.78 -16.92
CA THR A 270 -8.23 -6.23 -18.31
C THR A 270 -6.97 -7.09 -18.44
N GLY A 271 -6.16 -7.17 -17.39
CA GLY A 271 -4.99 -8.04 -17.28
C GLY A 271 -5.34 -9.45 -16.80
N THR A 272 -4.34 -10.11 -16.21
CA THR A 272 -4.50 -11.46 -15.65
C THR A 272 -4.59 -11.42 -14.13
N THR A 273 -5.60 -12.11 -13.58
CA THR A 273 -5.72 -12.38 -12.15
C THR A 273 -5.20 -13.78 -11.84
N TYR A 274 -4.25 -13.90 -10.93
CA TYR A 274 -3.67 -15.15 -10.48
C TYR A 274 -4.06 -15.42 -9.02
N ASN A 275 -4.70 -16.56 -8.78
CA ASN A 275 -5.06 -17.02 -7.45
C ASN A 275 -4.22 -18.21 -7.03
N TYR A 276 -3.46 -18.07 -5.95
CA TYR A 276 -2.82 -19.14 -5.19
C TYR A 276 -3.33 -19.24 -3.75
N GLY A 277 -4.19 -18.32 -3.32
CA GLY A 277 -4.78 -18.24 -1.98
C GLY A 277 -6.25 -18.62 -1.98
N THR A 278 -7.03 -17.98 -1.10
CA THR A 278 -8.49 -18.15 -1.02
C THR A 278 -9.18 -16.89 -1.52
N ILE A 279 -10.10 -17.01 -2.48
CA ILE A 279 -10.85 -15.87 -3.01
C ILE A 279 -12.36 -16.15 -2.99
N ALA A 280 -13.13 -15.26 -2.37
CA ALA A 280 -14.56 -15.11 -2.61
C ALA A 280 -14.75 -14.14 -3.80
N LEU A 281 -15.36 -14.64 -4.87
CA LEU A 281 -15.64 -13.90 -6.09
C LEU A 281 -17.09 -13.40 -6.04
N ASP A 282 -17.34 -12.33 -5.29
CA ASP A 282 -18.69 -11.79 -5.05
C ASP A 282 -19.23 -10.94 -6.21
N GLY A 283 -18.35 -10.49 -7.09
CA GLY A 283 -18.71 -9.87 -8.36
C GLY A 283 -17.48 -9.55 -9.20
N GLY A 284 -17.69 -8.80 -10.28
CA GLY A 284 -16.62 -8.21 -11.06
C GLY A 284 -16.23 -9.02 -12.31
N SER A 285 -15.07 -8.68 -12.86
CA SER A 285 -14.55 -9.23 -14.10
C SER A 285 -13.03 -9.28 -14.17
N ALA A 286 -12.51 -10.26 -14.89
CA ALA A 286 -11.12 -10.31 -15.34
C ALA A 286 -11.05 -10.81 -16.78
N THR A 287 -10.16 -10.27 -17.63
CA THR A 287 -9.94 -10.87 -18.96
C THR A 287 -9.51 -12.33 -18.83
N THR A 288 -8.50 -12.58 -18.00
CA THR A 288 -8.02 -13.94 -17.72
C THR A 288 -7.95 -14.18 -16.23
N PHE A 289 -8.54 -15.28 -15.77
CA PHE A 289 -8.44 -15.75 -14.39
C PHE A 289 -7.71 -17.08 -14.36
N TYR A 290 -6.65 -17.16 -13.56
CA TYR A 290 -5.96 -18.41 -13.25
C TYR A 290 -6.14 -18.76 -11.78
N ASN A 291 -6.62 -19.97 -11.52
CA ASN A 291 -6.61 -20.59 -10.21
C ASN A 291 -5.47 -21.62 -10.15
N TYR A 292 -4.36 -21.23 -9.51
CA TYR A 292 -3.15 -22.01 -9.33
C TYR A 292 -3.00 -22.51 -7.89
N GLY A 293 -3.47 -23.71 -7.58
CA GLY A 293 -3.31 -24.30 -6.24
C GLY A 293 -4.16 -23.67 -5.13
N GLY A 294 -4.81 -22.52 -5.39
CA GLY A 294 -5.70 -21.84 -4.45
C GLY A 294 -7.13 -22.39 -4.45
N THR A 295 -8.01 -21.75 -3.68
CA THR A 295 -9.46 -21.95 -3.74
C THR A 295 -10.13 -20.65 -4.19
N ALA A 296 -11.03 -20.73 -5.16
CA ALA A 296 -11.90 -19.61 -5.53
C ALA A 296 -13.35 -20.07 -5.49
N THR A 297 -14.23 -19.24 -4.96
CA THR A 297 -15.66 -19.55 -4.86
C THR A 297 -16.48 -18.42 -5.47
N VAL A 298 -17.31 -18.75 -6.44
CA VAL A 298 -18.42 -17.88 -6.89
C VAL A 298 -19.66 -18.33 -6.13
N GLY A 299 -20.15 -17.47 -5.23
CA GLY A 299 -21.33 -17.72 -4.42
C GLY A 299 -22.61 -17.78 -5.25
N ALA A 300 -23.67 -18.35 -4.66
CA ALA A 300 -24.96 -18.58 -5.31
C ALA A 300 -25.67 -17.31 -5.84
N THR A 301 -25.28 -16.13 -5.37
CA THR A 301 -25.82 -14.83 -5.80
C THR A 301 -24.75 -13.95 -6.45
N SER A 302 -23.52 -14.44 -6.56
CA SER A 302 -22.36 -13.69 -6.97
C SER A 302 -22.20 -13.77 -8.49
N THR A 303 -21.91 -12.64 -9.14
CA THR A 303 -21.76 -12.57 -10.60
C THR A 303 -20.34 -12.17 -10.97
N PHE A 304 -19.43 -13.15 -10.97
CA PHE A 304 -18.08 -12.97 -11.51
C PHE A 304 -18.03 -13.36 -12.99
N SER A 305 -17.28 -12.61 -13.78
CA SER A 305 -17.09 -12.88 -15.20
C SER A 305 -15.62 -12.97 -15.61
N ALA A 306 -15.32 -13.85 -16.56
CA ALA A 306 -14.02 -13.87 -17.22
C ALA A 306 -14.13 -14.29 -18.68
N THR A 307 -13.22 -13.80 -19.53
CA THR A 307 -13.14 -14.28 -20.91
C THR A 307 -12.51 -15.67 -20.97
N THR A 308 -11.46 -15.90 -20.17
CA THR A 308 -10.80 -17.19 -20.02
C THR A 308 -10.55 -17.50 -18.56
N THR A 309 -10.92 -18.70 -18.16
CA THR A 309 -10.72 -19.23 -16.81
C THR A 309 -9.85 -20.48 -16.89
N ASN A 310 -8.78 -20.54 -16.11
CA ASN A 310 -7.89 -21.69 -16.06
C ASN A 310 -7.82 -22.24 -14.63
N VAL A 311 -8.08 -23.52 -14.46
CA VAL A 311 -8.03 -24.22 -13.17
C VAL A 311 -6.82 -25.17 -13.18
N ASN A 312 -5.69 -24.64 -12.71
CA ASN A 312 -4.36 -25.25 -12.79
C ASN A 312 -3.86 -25.66 -11.39
N GLY A 313 -4.44 -26.73 -10.83
CA GLY A 313 -4.00 -27.32 -9.56
C GLY A 313 -4.73 -26.87 -8.28
N GLY A 314 -5.66 -25.92 -8.35
CA GLY A 314 -6.49 -25.51 -7.21
C GLY A 314 -7.95 -25.97 -7.32
N THR A 315 -8.85 -25.39 -6.53
CA THR A 315 -10.30 -25.62 -6.61
C THR A 315 -11.03 -24.34 -7.02
N LEU A 316 -11.87 -24.42 -8.04
CA LEU A 316 -12.84 -23.39 -8.40
C LEU A 316 -14.24 -23.93 -8.15
N VAL A 317 -14.97 -23.32 -7.22
CA VAL A 317 -16.36 -23.64 -6.92
C VAL A 317 -17.28 -22.60 -7.57
N VAL A 318 -18.30 -23.05 -8.28
CA VAL A 318 -19.33 -22.19 -8.89
C VAL A 318 -20.70 -22.69 -8.45
N GLN A 319 -21.45 -21.83 -7.78
CA GLN A 319 -22.78 -22.15 -7.28
C GLN A 319 -23.89 -21.59 -8.19
N ASN A 320 -24.91 -22.39 -8.46
CA ASN A 320 -26.14 -22.06 -9.18
C ASN A 320 -25.96 -21.43 -10.57
N GLY A 321 -24.89 -21.77 -11.29
CA GLY A 321 -24.65 -21.19 -12.62
C GLY A 321 -24.34 -19.69 -12.63
N SER A 322 -24.04 -19.07 -11.47
CA SER A 322 -24.01 -17.60 -11.31
C SER A 322 -22.84 -16.90 -12.00
N ALA A 323 -21.87 -17.65 -12.54
CA ALA A 323 -20.65 -17.10 -13.13
C ALA A 323 -20.66 -17.13 -14.67
N ASN A 324 -20.18 -16.08 -15.32
CA ASN A 324 -19.91 -16.04 -16.76
C ASN A 324 -18.41 -16.22 -17.02
N LEU A 325 -17.94 -17.46 -16.99
CA LEU A 325 -16.50 -17.78 -16.98
C LEU A 325 -15.87 -17.92 -18.37
N GLY A 326 -16.61 -17.60 -19.44
CA GLY A 326 -16.14 -17.69 -20.81
C GLY A 326 -15.68 -19.11 -21.16
N THR A 327 -14.45 -19.24 -21.66
CA THR A 327 -13.81 -20.55 -21.85
C THR A 327 -13.13 -20.99 -20.56
N VAL A 328 -13.51 -22.17 -20.04
CA VAL A 328 -12.92 -22.76 -18.85
C VAL A 328 -12.01 -23.93 -19.25
N ASN A 329 -10.71 -23.81 -18.95
CA ASN A 329 -9.74 -24.89 -19.10
C ASN A 329 -9.40 -25.47 -17.73
N VAL A 330 -9.56 -26.78 -17.56
CA VAL A 330 -9.15 -27.48 -16.34
C VAL A 330 -7.91 -28.30 -16.65
N ASN A 331 -6.78 -27.93 -16.04
CA ASN A 331 -5.46 -28.54 -16.24
C ASN A 331 -4.88 -28.98 -14.89
N GLY A 332 -5.50 -29.95 -14.24
CA GLY A 332 -4.98 -30.58 -13.02
C GLY A 332 -5.57 -30.06 -11.69
N GLY A 333 -6.51 -29.12 -11.71
CA GLY A 333 -7.29 -28.72 -10.53
C GLY A 333 -8.69 -29.33 -10.49
N VAL A 334 -9.53 -28.80 -9.59
CA VAL A 334 -10.93 -29.18 -9.41
C VAL A 334 -11.83 -28.05 -9.85
N LEU A 335 -12.66 -28.28 -10.86
CA LEU A 335 -13.81 -27.44 -11.17
C LEU A 335 -15.05 -28.08 -10.52
N GLN A 336 -15.63 -27.40 -9.53
CA GLN A 336 -16.83 -27.84 -8.83
C GLN A 336 -18.02 -26.97 -9.25
N LEU A 337 -19.01 -27.57 -9.89
CA LEU A 337 -20.24 -26.93 -10.36
C LEU A 337 -21.42 -27.46 -9.55
N ASP A 338 -21.96 -26.62 -8.68
CA ASP A 338 -23.04 -26.99 -7.77
C ASP A 338 -24.33 -26.25 -8.11
N GLY A 339 -25.30 -26.98 -8.66
CA GLY A 339 -26.63 -26.45 -8.99
C GLY A 339 -26.65 -25.61 -10.26
N GLY A 340 -27.83 -25.51 -10.88
CA GLY A 340 -28.11 -24.54 -11.94
C GLY A 340 -27.55 -24.88 -13.32
N THR A 341 -27.60 -23.88 -14.20
CA THR A 341 -27.22 -23.99 -15.61
C THR A 341 -25.99 -23.14 -15.89
N HIS A 342 -24.99 -23.73 -16.51
CA HIS A 342 -23.67 -23.17 -16.75
C HIS A 342 -23.46 -23.00 -18.26
N ALA A 343 -23.34 -21.75 -18.71
CA ALA A 343 -23.23 -21.38 -20.13
C ALA A 343 -21.77 -21.19 -20.60
N GLN A 344 -20.79 -21.75 -19.88
CA GLN A 344 -19.38 -21.75 -20.23
C GLN A 344 -19.00 -22.96 -21.08
N SER A 345 -18.12 -22.75 -22.07
CA SER A 345 -17.42 -23.86 -22.72
C SER A 345 -16.38 -24.42 -21.75
N VAL A 346 -16.35 -25.73 -21.56
CA VAL A 346 -15.43 -26.38 -20.62
C VAL A 346 -14.54 -27.37 -21.37
N THR A 347 -13.23 -27.22 -21.22
CA THR A 347 -12.25 -28.21 -21.68
C THR A 347 -11.53 -28.81 -20.48
N LEU A 348 -11.64 -30.12 -20.32
CA LEU A 348 -11.00 -30.89 -19.25
C LEU A 348 -9.77 -31.62 -19.83
N LYS A 349 -8.57 -31.14 -19.49
CA LYS A 349 -7.26 -31.68 -19.95
C LYS A 349 -6.45 -32.30 -18.81
N GLY A 350 -7.14 -32.72 -17.76
CA GLY A 350 -6.58 -33.23 -16.51
C GLY A 350 -7.24 -32.59 -15.30
N GLY A 351 -7.10 -33.19 -14.11
CA GLY A 351 -7.80 -32.75 -12.91
C GLY A 351 -9.20 -33.37 -12.80
N THR A 352 -10.14 -32.65 -12.18
CA THR A 352 -11.48 -33.15 -11.86
C THR A 352 -12.55 -32.12 -12.19
N LEU A 353 -13.59 -32.53 -12.91
CA LEU A 353 -14.88 -31.84 -12.93
C LEU A 353 -15.83 -32.57 -11.97
N GLN A 354 -16.40 -31.84 -11.01
CA GLN A 354 -17.31 -32.39 -10.02
C GLN A 354 -18.49 -31.48 -9.68
N GLY A 355 -19.38 -31.96 -8.82
CA GLY A 355 -20.43 -31.17 -8.18
C GLY A 355 -21.78 -31.87 -8.20
N ALA A 356 -22.81 -31.20 -7.69
CA ALA A 356 -24.17 -31.72 -7.59
C ALA A 356 -25.13 -31.01 -8.55
N SER A 357 -25.96 -31.77 -9.29
CA SER A 357 -27.13 -31.24 -10.02
C SER A 357 -26.87 -30.01 -10.89
N HIS A 358 -25.92 -30.09 -11.82
CA HIS A 358 -25.61 -28.99 -12.76
C HIS A 358 -25.93 -29.37 -14.22
N THR A 359 -26.05 -28.37 -15.09
CA THR A 359 -26.17 -28.55 -16.54
C THR A 359 -25.20 -27.65 -17.27
N LEU A 360 -24.40 -28.19 -18.20
CA LEU A 360 -23.60 -27.42 -19.15
C LEU A 360 -24.41 -27.23 -20.44
N THR A 361 -24.50 -26.00 -20.95
CA THR A 361 -25.24 -25.71 -22.20
C THR A 361 -24.35 -25.43 -23.40
N GLN A 362 -23.06 -25.17 -23.16
CA GLN A 362 -22.07 -24.98 -24.22
C GLN A 362 -21.19 -26.23 -24.38
N ALA A 363 -20.22 -26.16 -25.31
CA ALA A 363 -19.34 -27.27 -25.63
C ALA A 363 -18.58 -27.78 -24.39
N PHE A 364 -18.57 -29.10 -24.23
CA PHE A 364 -17.76 -29.80 -23.26
C PHE A 364 -16.77 -30.73 -23.98
N ASP A 365 -15.48 -30.40 -23.89
CA ASP A 365 -14.38 -31.18 -24.48
C ASP A 365 -13.61 -31.91 -23.39
N TRP A 366 -13.74 -33.23 -23.34
CA TRP A 366 -13.05 -34.08 -22.36
C TRP A 366 -11.86 -34.80 -23.01
N GLN A 367 -10.66 -34.29 -22.72
CA GLN A 367 -9.40 -34.82 -23.26
C GLN A 367 -8.71 -35.80 -22.29
N SER A 368 -8.74 -35.50 -20.99
CA SER A 368 -8.24 -36.38 -19.92
C SER A 368 -8.75 -35.91 -18.54
N GLY A 369 -8.54 -36.69 -17.46
CA GLY A 369 -8.95 -36.31 -16.09
C GLY A 369 -10.14 -37.10 -15.56
N THR A 370 -10.76 -36.60 -14.49
CA THR A 370 -11.83 -37.28 -13.75
C THR A 370 -13.14 -36.51 -13.86
N LEU A 371 -14.23 -37.24 -14.10
CA LEU A 371 -15.59 -36.76 -13.89
C LEU A 371 -16.12 -37.40 -12.60
N ALA A 372 -16.51 -36.58 -11.63
CA ALA A 372 -17.03 -37.02 -10.35
C ALA A 372 -18.36 -36.32 -10.05
N GLY A 373 -19.17 -36.88 -9.14
CA GLY A 373 -20.43 -36.27 -8.73
C GLY A 373 -21.07 -37.04 -7.59
N THR A 374 -21.79 -36.34 -6.72
CA THR A 374 -22.65 -36.99 -5.73
C THR A 374 -23.89 -37.53 -6.45
N ALA A 375 -24.12 -38.85 -6.34
CA ALA A 375 -25.30 -39.49 -6.92
C ALA A 375 -26.58 -38.96 -6.23
N GLY A 376 -27.21 -37.96 -6.83
CA GLY A 376 -28.57 -37.55 -6.47
C GLY A 376 -29.57 -38.55 -7.04
N ALA A 377 -30.45 -39.11 -6.20
CA ALA A 377 -31.53 -39.98 -6.63
C ALA A 377 -32.46 -39.21 -7.59
N GLY A 378 -32.31 -39.39 -8.90
CA GLY A 378 -33.26 -38.90 -9.90
C GLY A 378 -32.72 -38.10 -11.09
N GLN A 379 -31.40 -37.97 -11.30
CA GLN A 379 -30.87 -37.22 -12.46
C GLN A 379 -30.48 -38.16 -13.61
N SER A 380 -31.02 -37.88 -14.80
CA SER A 380 -30.62 -38.50 -16.07
C SER A 380 -29.14 -38.18 -16.32
N THR A 381 -28.27 -39.18 -16.28
CA THR A 381 -26.88 -39.07 -16.72
C THR A 381 -26.84 -39.01 -18.25
N THR A 382 -27.39 -37.97 -18.86
CA THR A 382 -27.21 -37.71 -20.29
C THR A 382 -26.10 -36.68 -20.42
N LEU A 383 -24.86 -37.17 -20.46
CA LEU A 383 -23.73 -36.40 -20.95
C LEU A 383 -23.97 -36.17 -22.46
N ALA A 384 -24.63 -35.06 -22.82
CA ALA A 384 -24.75 -34.66 -24.22
C ALA A 384 -23.40 -34.06 -24.65
N ALA A 385 -22.42 -34.93 -24.89
CA ALA A 385 -21.20 -34.54 -25.61
C ALA A 385 -21.60 -34.28 -27.07
N GLY A 386 -21.89 -33.01 -27.39
CA GLY A 386 -22.02 -32.56 -28.77
C GLY A 386 -20.64 -32.58 -29.41
N GLY A 387 -20.45 -33.49 -30.36
CA GLY A 387 -19.25 -33.56 -31.20
C GLY A 387 -19.15 -32.43 -32.21
#